data_AF-A0A2S6T486-F1
#
_entry.id   AF-A0A2S6T486-F1
#
_cell.length_a   1.000
_cell.length_b   1.000
_cell.length_c   1.000
_cell.angle_alpha   90.00
_cell.angle_beta   90.00
_cell.angle_gamma   90.00
#
_symmetry.space_group_name_H-M   'P 1'
#
loop_
_entity.id
_entity.type
_entity.pdbx_description
1 polymer ?
#
loop_
_entity_poly.entity_id
_entity_poly.type
_entity_poly.pdbx_seq_one_letter_code
_entity_poly.pdbx_strand_id
1 'polypeptide(L)' 'SFDDSDQTCVEGIRKAIEKYPNQKIKFANGGDRNDNTLPLPEKVYCEQNKVKVLWGIGGDNKANSSSWILKKWYQK' A
#
# COMPACT_ATOMS: atom_id res chain seq x y z
N SER A 1 -5.31 13.19 -2.04
CA SER A 1 -5.36 12.40 -0.80
C SER A 1 -6.60 11.51 -0.82
N PHE A 2 -6.63 10.50 0.03
CA PHE A 2 -7.78 9.64 0.28
C PHE A 2 -7.86 9.36 1.79
N ASP A 3 -9.03 8.96 2.26
CA ASP A 3 -9.27 8.57 3.64
C ASP A 3 -8.80 7.13 3.85
N ASP A 4 -7.81 6.97 4.73
CA ASP A 4 -7.23 5.69 5.14
C ASP A 4 -7.48 5.41 6.63
N SER A 5 -8.48 6.05 7.24
CA SER A 5 -8.83 5.86 8.65
C SER A 5 -9.25 4.42 8.99
N ASP A 6 -9.71 3.66 7.99
CA ASP A 6 -9.97 2.21 8.08
C ASP A 6 -8.70 1.34 8.00
N GLN A 7 -7.52 1.98 7.93
CA GLN A 7 -6.19 1.37 7.77
C GLN A 7 -6.02 0.61 6.45
N THR A 8 -6.78 0.98 5.42
CA THR A 8 -6.66 0.42 4.07
C THR A 8 -6.42 1.49 3.00
N CYS A 9 -5.95 1.05 1.84
CA CYS A 9 -5.75 1.86 0.66
C CYS A 9 -6.90 1.76 -0.35
N VAL A 10 -8.03 1.12 0.00
CA VAL A 10 -9.11 0.79 -0.95
C VAL A 10 -9.65 2.05 -1.63
N GLU A 11 -9.89 3.13 -0.88
CA GLU A 11 -10.40 4.37 -1.46
C GLU A 11 -9.40 5.00 -2.45
N GLY A 12 -8.11 4.89 -2.16
CA GLY A 12 -7.04 5.33 -3.06
C GLY A 12 -6.99 4.52 -4.36
N ILE A 13 -7.13 3.19 -4.27
CA ILE A 13 -7.17 2.31 -5.45
C ILE A 13 -8.39 2.64 -6.32
N ARG A 14 -9.56 2.81 -5.70
CA ARG A 14 -10.80 3.22 -6.40
C ARG A 14 -10.59 4.53 -7.17
N LYS A 15 -10.08 5.57 -6.49
CA LYS A 15 -9.77 6.87 -7.10
C LYS A 15 -8.80 6.76 -8.27
N ALA A 16 -7.81 5.86 -8.20
CA ALA A 16 -6.86 5.65 -9.28
C ALA A 16 -7.52 5.00 -10.51
N ILE A 17 -8.38 4.01 -10.32
CA ILE A 17 -9.16 3.37 -11.40
C ILE A 17 -10.07 4.39 -12.09
N GLU A 18 -10.81 5.17 -11.31
CA GLU A 18 -11.73 6.20 -11.85
C GLU A 18 -10.99 7.28 -12.64
N LYS A 19 -9.80 7.66 -12.19
CA LYS A 19 -8.97 8.67 -12.86
C LYS A 19 -8.33 8.13 -14.15
N TYR A 20 -8.05 6.84 -14.22
CA TYR A 20 -7.33 6.20 -15.33
C TYR A 20 -8.04 4.93 -15.81
N PRO A 21 -9.27 5.03 -16.33
CA PRO A 21 -10.15 3.89 -16.59
C PRO A 21 -9.64 2.95 -17.68
N ASN A 22 -8.72 3.41 -18.54
CA ASN A 22 -8.19 2.64 -19.68
C ASN A 22 -6.74 2.19 -19.47
N GLN A 23 -6.23 2.31 -18.24
CA GLN A 23 -4.85 2.01 -17.91
C GLN A 23 -4.75 0.76 -17.03
N LYS A 24 -3.65 0.04 -17.15
CA LYS A 24 -3.33 -1.08 -16.27
C LYS A 24 -2.85 -0.54 -14.93
N ILE A 25 -3.70 -0.64 -13.92
CA ILE A 25 -3.36 -0.26 -12.54
C ILE A 25 -2.61 -1.40 -11.86
N LYS A 26 -1.54 -1.05 -11.14
CA LYS A 26 -0.78 -1.96 -10.28
C LYS A 26 -0.68 -1.35 -8.89
N PHE A 27 -0.96 -2.15 -7.86
CA PHE A 27 -0.83 -1.74 -6.47
C PHE A 27 0.50 -2.23 -5.90
N ALA A 28 1.42 -1.29 -5.67
CA ALA A 28 2.80 -1.58 -5.32
C ALA A 28 3.04 -1.46 -3.82
N ASN A 29 3.47 -2.56 -3.19
CA ASN A 29 3.77 -2.63 -1.77
C ASN A 29 5.27 -2.81 -1.51
N GLY A 30 5.75 -2.17 -0.46
CA GLY A 30 7.11 -2.35 0.04
C GLY A 30 7.29 -3.66 0.81
N GLY A 31 8.50 -3.89 1.32
CA GLY A 31 8.86 -5.13 2.03
C GLY A 31 8.12 -5.39 3.35
N ASP A 32 7.37 -4.42 3.88
CA ASP A 32 6.57 -4.63 5.09
C ASP A 32 5.22 -5.31 4.85
N ARG A 33 4.81 -5.44 3.58
CA ARG A 33 3.58 -6.16 3.20
C ARG A 33 3.89 -7.33 2.28
N ASN A 34 3.16 -8.42 2.47
CA ASN A 34 3.17 -9.60 1.61
C ASN A 34 1.74 -10.18 1.53
N ASP A 35 1.57 -11.30 0.82
CA ASP A 35 0.26 -11.91 0.61
C ASP A 35 -0.48 -12.32 1.91
N ASN A 36 0.26 -12.50 3.01
CA ASN A 36 -0.31 -12.82 4.32
C ASN A 36 -0.62 -11.58 5.18
N THR A 37 0.04 -10.45 4.92
CA THR A 37 -0.05 -9.25 5.78
C THR A 37 -0.75 -8.08 5.10
N LEU A 38 -1.11 -8.20 3.82
CA LEU A 38 -1.97 -7.26 3.14
C LEU A 38 -3.39 -7.31 3.75
N PRO A 39 -4.00 -6.16 4.10
CA PRO A 39 -5.38 -6.12 4.54
C PRO A 39 -6.32 -6.85 3.57
N LEU A 40 -7.17 -7.74 4.09
CA LEU A 40 -8.13 -8.51 3.30
C LEU A 40 -9.01 -7.63 2.37
N PRO A 41 -9.49 -6.45 2.79
CA PRO A 41 -10.24 -5.57 1.90
C PRO A 41 -9.46 -5.13 0.65
N GLU A 42 -8.16 -4.87 0.78
CA GLU A 42 -7.31 -4.48 -0.35
C GLU A 42 -7.11 -5.64 -1.33
N LYS A 43 -6.91 -6.86 -0.81
CA LYS A 43 -6.78 -8.08 -1.62
C LYS A 43 -8.04 -8.33 -2.45
N VAL A 44 -9.19 -8.37 -1.79
CA VAL A 44 -10.50 -8.59 -2.42
C VAL A 44 -10.79 -7.51 -3.46
N TYR A 45 -10.56 -6.25 -3.12
CA TYR A 45 -10.81 -5.14 -4.03
C TYR A 45 -9.91 -5.19 -5.27
N CYS A 46 -8.61 -5.52 -5.09
CA CYS A 46 -7.69 -5.67 -6.21
C CYS A 46 -8.09 -6.81 -7.15
N GLU A 47 -8.49 -7.96 -6.61
CA GLU A 47 -8.96 -9.11 -7.39
C GLU A 47 -10.21 -8.76 -8.21
N GLN A 48 -11.22 -8.12 -7.59
CA GLN A 48 -12.46 -7.70 -8.24
C GLN A 48 -12.22 -6.70 -9.37
N ASN A 49 -11.24 -5.81 -9.22
CA ASN A 49 -10.96 -4.73 -10.16
C ASN A 49 -9.77 -5.01 -11.10
N LYS A 50 -9.27 -6.24 -11.14
CA LYS A 50 -8.12 -6.65 -11.97
C LYS A 50 -6.86 -5.80 -11.76
N VAL A 51 -6.65 -5.35 -10.51
CA VAL A 51 -5.47 -4.60 -10.11
C VAL A 51 -4.37 -5.60 -9.73
N LYS A 52 -3.23 -5.53 -10.42
CA LYS A 52 -2.10 -6.41 -10.09
C LYS A 52 -1.39 -5.91 -8.83
N VAL A 53 -1.31 -6.76 -7.81
CA VAL A 53 -0.52 -6.48 -6.61
C VAL A 53 0.96 -6.80 -6.87
N LEU A 54 1.84 -5.90 -6.46
CA LEU A 54 3.30 -6.06 -6.50
C LEU A 54 3.85 -5.98 -5.08
N TRP A 55 4.95 -6.69 -4.83
CA TRP A 55 5.58 -6.83 -3.51
C TRP A 55 7.07 -6.48 -3.58
N GLY A 56 7.67 -6.21 -2.42
CA GLY A 56 9.12 -5.99 -2.30
C GLY A 56 9.63 -4.74 -3.02
N ILE A 57 8.75 -3.79 -3.33
CA ILE A 57 9.14 -2.56 -4.04
C ILE A 57 9.99 -1.70 -3.10
N GLY A 58 11.24 -1.45 -3.52
CA GLY A 58 12.22 -0.75 -2.68
C GLY A 58 12.98 -1.67 -1.71
N GLY A 59 12.84 -2.99 -1.83
CA GLY A 59 13.52 -4.01 -1.04
C GLY A 59 12.59 -4.77 -0.09
N ASP A 60 12.97 -6.01 0.23
CA ASP A 60 12.15 -6.91 1.07
C ASP A 60 12.18 -6.56 2.56
N ASN A 61 13.19 -5.80 2.99
CA ASN A 61 13.30 -5.33 4.37
C ASN A 61 12.91 -3.86 4.45
N LYS A 62 11.99 -3.53 5.37
CA LYS A 62 11.72 -2.14 5.74
C LYS A 62 12.92 -1.55 6.45
N ALA A 63 13.83 -0.96 5.69
CA ALA A 63 15.09 -0.45 6.21
C ALA A 63 14.88 0.66 7.26
N ASN A 64 13.87 1.52 7.09
CA ASN A 64 13.53 2.57 8.07
C ASN A 64 12.05 2.96 7.99
N SER A 65 11.47 3.38 9.12
CA SER A 65 10.21 4.14 9.16
C SER A 65 10.47 5.56 9.67
N SER A 66 9.71 6.54 9.20
CA SER A 66 9.84 7.94 9.64
C SER A 66 9.69 8.06 11.17
N SER A 67 8.77 7.29 11.76
CA SER A 67 8.57 7.24 13.22
C SER A 67 9.78 6.67 13.97
N TRP A 68 10.50 5.70 13.38
CA TRP A 68 11.72 5.17 13.99
C TRP A 68 12.85 6.21 13.99
N ILE A 69 12.99 6.95 12.89
CA ILE A 69 13.97 8.05 12.78
C ILE A 69 13.67 9.14 13.82
N LEU A 70 12.41 9.53 13.96
CA LEU A 70 11.97 10.50 14.97
C LEU A 70 12.21 10.01 16.40
N LYS A 71 11.88 8.74 16.70
CA LYS A 71 12.14 8.14 18.02
C LYS A 71 13.62 8.18 18.38
N LYS A 72 14.52 7.89 17.44
CA LYS A 72 15.98 8.00 17.64
C LYS A 72 16.42 9.44 17.91
N TRP A 73 15.76 10.43 17.31
CA TRP A 73 16.07 11.84 17.53
C TRP A 73 15.67 12.30 18.93
N TYR A 74 14.47 11.96 19.39
CA TYR A 74 13.98 12.33 20.73
C TYR A 74 14.68 11.61 21.89
N GLN A 75 15.39 10.52 21.62
CA GLN A 75 16.13 9.74 22.62
C GLN A 75 17.59 10.22 22.82
N LYS A 76 17.99 11.29 22.15
CA LYS A 76 19.24 12.02 22.40
C LYS A 76 18.99 13.20 23.31
#